data_AF-X0YIU8-F1
#
_entry.id   AF-X0YIU8-F1
#
_cell.length_a   1.000
_cell.length_b   1.000
_cell.length_c   1.000
_cell.angle_alpha   90.00
_cell.angle_beta   90.00
_cell.angle_gamma   90.00
#
_symmetry.space_group_name_H-M   'P 1'
#
loop_
_entity.id
_entity.type
_entity.pdbx_description
1 polymer ?
#
loop_
_entity_poly.entity_id
_entity_poly.type
_entity_poly.pdbx_seq_one_letter_code
_entity_poly.pdbx_strand_id
1 'polypeptide(L)'
;ENVVTTLEFERLICAGGPTDGHFVRPSDGRTPKRIGFIQCIGSRAYKRGHPYCSNVCCMNTVKDGLLLKEHYPDTEITVFYIDIRAVGKGFEDLFMRSKKMGVRYLRGLPDHIIEDPDTGNLRLKVENTTAGRIEEFEFDMLVLSVGLEPRQDGEQLRRILSLSQTSDGFLAECHPKLMPVDAPTRGVFLAGCVEAPKDIKDSVTQASAAAARAGVILSASKIKLEAATAVVDKEKCTC
;
A
#
# COMPACT_ATOMS: atom_id res chain seq x y z
N GLU A 1 11.39 -17.30 -11.23
CA GLU A 1 9.90 -17.22 -11.39
C GLU A 1 9.11 -17.24 -10.08
N ASN A 2 9.66 -17.80 -9.00
CA ASN A 2 8.92 -17.99 -7.73
C ASN A 2 8.92 -16.76 -6.79
N VAL A 3 9.24 -15.59 -7.34
CA VAL A 3 9.17 -14.30 -6.66
C VAL A 3 7.92 -13.61 -7.17
N VAL A 4 6.95 -13.37 -6.29
CA VAL A 4 5.67 -12.76 -6.62
C VAL A 4 5.46 -11.48 -5.81
N THR A 5 4.72 -10.54 -6.35
CA THR A 5 4.27 -9.35 -5.62
C THR A 5 3.08 -9.69 -4.72
N THR A 6 2.80 -8.85 -3.71
CA THR A 6 1.59 -9.03 -2.88
C THR A 6 0.32 -9.10 -3.71
N LEU A 7 0.18 -8.30 -4.76
CA LEU A 7 -1.04 -8.29 -5.56
C LEU A 7 -1.22 -9.59 -6.37
N GLU A 8 -0.12 -10.14 -6.90
CA GLU A 8 -0.14 -11.45 -7.56
C GLU A 8 -0.44 -12.56 -6.55
N PHE A 9 0.18 -12.51 -5.36
CA PHE A 9 -0.08 -13.45 -4.28
C PHE A 9 -1.55 -13.46 -3.86
N GLU A 10 -2.17 -12.28 -3.68
CA GLU A 10 -3.60 -12.14 -3.38
C GLU A 10 -4.47 -12.80 -4.46
N ARG A 11 -4.10 -12.69 -5.75
CA ARG A 11 -4.81 -13.38 -6.83
C ARG A 11 -4.61 -14.89 -6.77
N LEU A 12 -3.42 -15.38 -6.43
CA LEU A 12 -3.13 -16.81 -6.31
C LEU A 12 -3.91 -17.49 -5.16
N ILE A 13 -4.13 -16.80 -4.05
CA ILE A 13 -4.87 -17.37 -2.91
C ILE A 13 -6.38 -17.08 -2.97
N CYS A 14 -6.82 -16.22 -3.89
CA CYS A 14 -8.23 -15.89 -4.05
C CYS A 14 -9.00 -17.06 -4.68
N ALA A 15 -10.15 -17.42 -4.11
CA ALA A 15 -11.03 -18.46 -4.66
C ALA A 15 -11.50 -18.16 -6.10
N GLY A 16 -11.73 -16.88 -6.45
CA GLY A 16 -12.01 -16.45 -7.83
C GLY A 16 -10.73 -16.06 -8.60
N GLY A 17 -9.59 -16.59 -8.18
CA GLY A 17 -8.27 -16.38 -8.75
C GLY A 17 -8.00 -17.28 -9.97
N PRO A 18 -6.87 -17.09 -10.67
CA PRO A 18 -6.46 -17.96 -11.77
C PRO A 18 -6.14 -19.41 -11.34
N THR A 19 -6.02 -19.65 -10.04
CA THR A 19 -5.66 -20.93 -9.43
C THR A 19 -6.81 -21.50 -8.59
N ASP A 20 -8.03 -20.97 -8.72
CA ASP A 20 -9.22 -21.38 -7.97
C ASP A 20 -9.03 -21.38 -6.43
N GLY A 21 -8.14 -20.53 -5.93
CA GLY A 21 -7.78 -20.42 -4.52
C GLY A 21 -6.76 -21.45 -4.04
N HIS A 22 -6.22 -22.29 -4.93
CA HIS A 22 -5.14 -23.21 -4.58
C HIS A 22 -3.82 -22.47 -4.41
N PHE A 23 -3.20 -22.72 -3.26
CA PHE A 23 -1.89 -22.17 -2.97
C PHE A 23 -0.78 -22.95 -3.70
N VAL A 24 -0.30 -22.36 -4.80
CA VAL A 24 0.62 -23.02 -5.74
C VAL A 24 1.81 -22.13 -6.08
N ARG A 25 2.93 -22.78 -6.38
CA ARG A 25 4.17 -22.17 -6.86
C ARG A 25 4.10 -21.93 -8.37
N PRO A 26 4.35 -20.71 -8.89
CA PRO A 26 4.19 -20.37 -10.30
C PRO A 26 4.98 -21.24 -11.28
N SER A 27 6.21 -21.62 -10.92
CA SER A 27 7.09 -22.38 -11.82
C SER A 27 6.63 -23.82 -12.08
N ASP A 28 6.06 -24.50 -11.08
CA ASP A 28 5.81 -25.95 -11.15
C ASP A 28 4.44 -26.40 -10.60
N GLY A 29 3.60 -25.48 -10.14
CA GLY A 29 2.25 -25.74 -9.62
C GLY A 29 2.20 -26.45 -8.27
N ARG A 30 3.35 -26.70 -7.62
CA ARG A 30 3.38 -27.40 -6.33
C ARG A 30 3.01 -26.46 -5.20
N THR A 31 2.41 -26.98 -4.13
CA THR A 31 2.16 -26.19 -2.92
C THR A 31 3.50 -25.89 -2.21
N PRO A 32 3.91 -24.62 -2.09
CA PRO A 32 5.16 -24.28 -1.45
C PRO A 32 5.02 -24.44 0.07
N LYS A 33 6.06 -25.01 0.70
CA LYS A 33 6.09 -25.29 2.14
C LYS A 33 6.82 -24.20 2.91
N ARG A 34 7.80 -23.53 2.29
CA ARG A 34 8.59 -22.45 2.90
C ARG A 34 8.37 -21.14 2.14
N ILE A 35 7.83 -20.14 2.83
CA ILE A 35 7.53 -18.82 2.25
C ILE A 35 8.24 -17.72 3.02
N GLY A 36 8.86 -16.80 2.26
CA GLY A 36 9.38 -15.54 2.79
C GLY A 36 8.55 -14.36 2.32
N PHE A 37 8.17 -13.47 3.23
CA PHE A 37 7.60 -12.16 2.90
C PHE A 37 8.66 -11.08 3.13
N ILE A 38 8.89 -10.20 2.16
CA ILE A 38 9.86 -9.11 2.27
C ILE A 38 9.12 -7.78 2.34
N GLN A 39 9.26 -7.07 3.46
CA GLN A 39 8.58 -5.81 3.69
C GLN A 39 9.27 -4.61 3.02
N CYS A 40 8.50 -3.53 2.86
CA CYS A 40 8.99 -2.22 2.40
C CYS A 40 9.56 -2.25 0.97
N ILE A 41 9.05 -3.11 0.08
CA ILE A 41 9.47 -3.11 -1.32
C ILE A 41 8.88 -1.89 -2.02
N GLY A 42 9.73 -0.99 -2.52
CA GLY A 42 9.30 0.28 -3.14
C GLY A 42 8.91 1.39 -2.15
N SER A 43 8.95 1.13 -0.83
CA SER A 43 8.62 2.11 0.22
C SER A 43 9.77 2.29 1.20
N ARG A 44 9.83 3.44 1.86
CA ARG A 44 10.89 3.79 2.83
C ARG A 44 12.31 3.62 2.25
N ALA A 45 12.46 3.89 0.95
CA ALA A 45 13.70 3.74 0.20
C ALA A 45 13.97 5.02 -0.60
N TYR A 46 15.05 5.74 -0.27
CA TYR A 46 15.38 7.01 -0.93
C TYR A 46 15.90 6.88 -2.36
N LYS A 47 16.59 5.77 -2.69
CA LYS A 47 17.28 5.60 -3.98
C LYS A 47 16.53 4.74 -4.99
N ARG A 48 15.74 3.76 -4.52
CA ARG A 48 15.13 2.70 -5.35
C ARG A 48 13.63 2.55 -5.10
N GLY A 49 12.98 3.62 -4.68
CA GLY A 49 11.55 3.64 -4.33
C GLY A 49 11.18 5.00 -3.77
N HIS A 50 10.21 5.00 -2.87
CA HIS A 50 9.68 6.24 -2.29
C HIS A 50 10.10 6.42 -0.83
N PRO A 51 10.29 7.66 -0.35
CA PRO A 51 10.67 7.92 1.04
C PRO A 51 9.54 7.63 2.04
N TYR A 52 8.28 7.61 1.57
CA TYR A 52 7.12 7.39 2.40
C TYR A 52 6.85 5.91 2.70
N CYS A 53 5.99 5.66 3.70
CA CYS A 53 5.49 4.33 4.02
C CYS A 53 4.13 4.10 3.38
N SER A 54 3.91 2.95 2.75
CA SER A 54 2.64 2.64 2.10
C SER A 54 1.53 2.14 3.03
N ASN A 55 1.72 2.23 4.35
CA ASN A 55 0.72 1.99 5.41
C ASN A 55 0.21 0.53 5.52
N VAL A 56 -0.26 -0.07 4.44
CA VAL A 56 -1.01 -1.33 4.42
C VAL A 56 -0.16 -2.60 4.32
N CYS A 57 1.08 -2.51 3.82
CA CYS A 57 1.90 -3.68 3.45
C CYS A 57 2.17 -4.63 4.63
N CYS A 58 2.42 -4.09 5.82
CA CYS A 58 2.62 -4.88 7.04
C CYS A 58 1.36 -5.68 7.39
N MET A 59 0.19 -5.04 7.38
CA MET A 59 -1.06 -5.68 7.78
C MET A 59 -1.59 -6.66 6.74
N ASN A 60 -1.39 -6.41 5.45
CA ASN A 60 -1.67 -7.39 4.41
C ASN A 60 -0.85 -8.66 4.62
N THR A 61 0.44 -8.53 4.94
CA THR A 61 1.29 -9.69 5.22
C THR A 61 0.84 -10.45 6.48
N VAL A 62 0.42 -9.74 7.53
CA VAL A 62 -0.15 -10.39 8.74
C VAL A 62 -1.41 -11.17 8.38
N LYS A 63 -2.30 -10.58 7.59
CA LYS A 63 -3.53 -11.21 7.11
C LYS A 63 -3.24 -12.45 6.25
N ASP A 64 -2.32 -12.34 5.29
CA ASP A 64 -1.90 -13.44 4.43
C ASP A 64 -1.25 -14.58 5.23
N GLY A 65 -0.40 -14.24 6.21
CA GLY A 65 0.22 -15.21 7.09
C GLY A 65 -0.80 -15.96 7.96
N LEU A 66 -1.82 -15.28 8.47
CA LEU A 66 -2.93 -15.91 9.20
C LEU A 66 -3.73 -16.84 8.30
N LEU A 67 -4.12 -16.37 7.11
CA LEU A 67 -4.89 -17.15 6.14
C LEU A 67 -4.15 -18.42 5.73
N LEU A 68 -2.87 -18.31 5.40
CA LEU A 68 -2.03 -19.47 5.08
C LEU A 68 -1.94 -20.43 6.25
N LYS A 69 -1.77 -19.96 7.49
CA LYS A 69 -1.73 -20.84 8.66
C LYS A 69 -3.06 -21.52 8.97
N GLU A 70 -4.19 -20.94 8.58
CA GLU A 70 -5.52 -21.55 8.73
C GLU A 70 -5.77 -22.66 7.70
N HIS A 71 -5.36 -22.46 6.43
CA HIS A 71 -5.59 -23.43 5.35
C HIS A 71 -4.45 -24.43 5.15
N TYR A 72 -3.21 -24.03 5.47
CA TYR A 72 -1.97 -24.78 5.32
C TYR A 72 -1.11 -24.67 6.60
N PRO A 73 -1.50 -25.35 7.69
CA PRO A 73 -0.85 -25.19 9.01
C PRO A 73 0.66 -25.49 9.01
N ASP A 74 1.08 -26.44 8.17
CA ASP A 74 2.47 -26.93 8.06
C ASP A 74 3.39 -25.96 7.30
N THR A 75 2.85 -24.92 6.65
CA THR A 75 3.65 -23.96 5.89
C THR A 75 4.52 -23.11 6.82
N GLU A 76 5.82 -23.10 6.59
CA GLU A 76 6.78 -22.26 7.30
C GLU A 76 6.80 -20.86 6.69
N ILE A 77 6.41 -19.86 7.49
CA ILE A 77 6.30 -18.47 7.04
C ILE A 77 7.31 -17.62 7.80
N THR A 78 8.16 -16.90 7.05
CA THR A 78 9.11 -15.93 7.60
C THR A 78 8.87 -14.55 7.01
N VAL A 79 8.71 -13.53 7.87
CA VAL A 79 8.50 -12.15 7.47
C VAL A 79 9.76 -11.34 7.79
N PHE A 80 10.38 -10.77 6.76
CA PHE A 80 11.56 -9.90 6.83
C PHE A 80 11.14 -8.44 6.89
N TYR A 81 11.46 -7.73 7.97
CA TYR A 81 10.94 -6.39 8.22
C TYR A 81 11.96 -5.45 8.87
N ILE A 82 11.71 -4.14 8.77
CA ILE A 82 12.42 -3.11 9.54
C ILE A 82 11.66 -2.82 10.84
N ASP A 83 10.39 -2.40 10.69
CA ASP A 83 9.44 -2.14 11.77
C ASP A 83 8.07 -2.70 11.36
N ILE A 84 7.36 -3.35 12.29
CA ILE A 84 5.96 -3.74 12.07
C ILE A 84 5.06 -2.56 12.43
N ARG A 85 4.27 -2.09 11.47
CA ARG A 85 3.31 -1.00 11.66
C ARG A 85 1.88 -1.52 11.73
N ALA A 86 1.52 -2.04 12.90
CA ALA A 86 0.18 -2.52 13.20
C ALA A 86 -0.69 -1.40 13.82
N VAL A 87 -0.84 -0.28 13.10
CA VAL A 87 -1.51 0.92 13.60
C VAL A 87 -3.01 0.85 13.32
N GLY A 88 -3.82 0.90 14.38
CA GLY A 88 -5.28 0.84 14.27
C GLY A 88 -5.90 -0.01 15.37
N LYS A 89 -7.22 0.02 15.48
CA LYS A 89 -7.94 -0.78 16.49
C LYS A 89 -7.85 -2.27 16.12
N GLY A 90 -7.24 -3.07 16.99
CA GLY A 90 -7.14 -4.54 16.84
C GLY A 90 -6.03 -5.02 15.90
N PHE A 91 -5.24 -4.13 15.30
CA PHE A 91 -4.16 -4.54 14.40
C PHE A 91 -3.00 -5.20 15.14
N GLU A 92 -2.65 -4.69 16.32
CA GLU A 92 -1.67 -5.33 17.20
C GLU A 92 -2.12 -6.72 17.64
N ASP A 93 -3.41 -6.90 17.92
CA ASP A 93 -3.98 -8.21 18.30
C ASP A 93 -3.86 -9.22 17.15
N LEU A 94 -4.11 -8.78 15.90
CA LEU A 94 -3.91 -9.61 14.70
C LEU A 94 -2.43 -9.98 14.50
N PHE A 95 -1.53 -9.02 14.68
CA PHE A 95 -0.09 -9.28 14.63
C PHE A 95 0.32 -10.31 15.70
N MET A 96 -0.11 -10.14 16.95
CA MET A 96 0.17 -11.09 18.03
C MET A 96 -0.44 -12.46 17.77
N ARG A 97 -1.65 -12.52 17.20
CA ARG A 97 -2.28 -13.78 16.77
C ARG A 97 -1.43 -14.50 15.72
N SER A 98 -0.91 -13.79 14.72
CA SER A 98 -0.06 -14.39 13.69
C SER A 98 1.22 -15.00 14.27
N LYS A 99 1.84 -14.33 15.25
CA LYS A 99 3.00 -14.86 15.96
C LYS A 99 2.65 -16.13 16.73
N LYS A 100 1.50 -16.15 17.41
CA LYS A 100 1.00 -17.34 18.14
C LYS A 100 0.73 -18.53 17.21
N MET A 101 0.35 -18.27 15.97
CA MET A 101 0.14 -19.29 14.92
C MET A 101 1.46 -19.75 14.25
N GLY A 102 2.61 -19.28 14.73
CA GLY A 102 3.92 -19.74 14.28
C GLY A 102 4.51 -18.97 13.09
N VAL A 103 3.95 -17.80 12.74
CA VAL A 103 4.60 -16.91 11.76
C VAL A 103 5.86 -16.31 12.38
N ARG A 104 7.01 -16.52 11.74
CA ARG A 104 8.30 -16.02 12.21
C ARG A 104 8.54 -14.60 11.68
N TYR A 105 8.95 -13.70 12.56
CA TYR A 105 9.28 -12.32 12.20
C TYR A 105 10.76 -12.07 12.44
N LEU A 106 11.50 -11.78 11.39
CA LEU A 106 12.94 -11.49 11.43
C LEU A 106 13.20 -10.04 11.09
N ARG A 107 13.90 -9.33 11.99
CA ARG A 107 14.21 -7.91 11.80
C ARG A 107 15.48 -7.75 10.98
N GLY A 108 15.31 -7.46 9.71
CA GLY A 108 16.36 -7.34 8.70
C GLY A 108 15.74 -7.45 7.31
N LEU A 109 16.30 -6.73 6.35
CA LEU A 109 15.93 -6.87 4.94
C LEU A 109 17.03 -7.64 4.19
N PRO A 110 16.68 -8.57 3.31
CA PRO A 110 17.67 -9.27 2.49
C PRO A 110 18.31 -8.32 1.48
N ASP A 111 19.58 -8.56 1.17
CA ASP A 111 20.33 -7.75 0.19
C ASP A 111 20.06 -8.22 -1.26
N HIS A 112 20.23 -9.53 -1.51
CA HIS A 112 20.01 -10.13 -2.82
C HIS A 112 19.32 -11.50 -2.69
N ILE A 113 18.61 -11.87 -3.75
CA ILE A 113 17.92 -13.16 -3.89
C ILE A 113 18.63 -13.93 -4.99
N ILE A 114 18.96 -15.19 -4.72
CA ILE A 114 19.60 -16.10 -5.67
C ILE A 114 18.63 -17.26 -5.92
N GLU A 115 18.31 -17.49 -7.19
CA GLU A 115 17.51 -18.65 -7.61
C GLU A 115 18.45 -19.85 -7.82
N ASP A 116 18.08 -21.00 -7.26
CA ASP A 116 18.72 -22.28 -7.50
C ASP A 116 18.21 -22.82 -8.85
N PRO A 117 19.08 -22.98 -9.88
CA PRO A 117 18.65 -23.29 -11.24
C PRO A 117 18.07 -24.70 -11.39
N ASP A 118 18.40 -25.64 -10.50
CA ASP A 118 17.93 -27.02 -10.59
C ASP A 118 16.55 -27.19 -9.94
N THR A 119 16.28 -26.44 -8.87
CA THR A 119 15.06 -26.60 -8.05
C THR A 119 14.05 -25.45 -8.20
N GLY A 120 14.49 -24.29 -8.69
CA GLY A 120 13.74 -23.04 -8.67
C GLY A 120 13.57 -22.44 -7.26
N ASN A 121 14.24 -23.00 -6.24
CA ASN A 121 14.16 -22.47 -4.87
C ASN A 121 14.94 -21.15 -4.76
N LEU A 122 14.56 -20.33 -3.79
CA LEU A 122 15.07 -18.99 -3.60
C LEU A 122 15.91 -18.93 -2.33
N ARG A 123 17.19 -18.61 -2.46
CA ARG A 123 18.11 -18.39 -1.35
C ARG A 123 18.34 -16.91 -1.11
N LEU A 124 18.32 -16.51 0.15
CA LEU A 124 18.62 -15.14 0.57
C LEU A 124 19.49 -15.14 1.83
N LYS A 125 20.33 -14.11 1.93
CA LYS A 125 21.08 -13.79 3.14
C LYS A 125 20.52 -12.52 3.76
N VAL A 126 20.33 -12.53 5.06
CA VAL A 126 19.81 -11.39 5.80
C VAL A 126 20.59 -11.19 7.09
N GLU A 127 20.90 -9.93 7.39
CA GLU A 127 21.41 -9.56 8.70
C GLU A 127 20.25 -9.52 9.70
N ASN A 128 20.24 -10.45 10.64
CA ASN A 128 19.32 -10.41 11.77
C ASN A 128 19.80 -9.36 12.77
N THR A 129 19.28 -8.14 12.64
CA THR A 129 19.67 -7.00 13.47
C THR A 129 19.35 -7.18 14.96
N THR A 130 18.45 -8.12 15.31
CA THR A 130 18.17 -8.46 16.71
C THR A 130 19.22 -9.40 17.30
N ALA A 131 19.73 -10.34 16.51
CA ALA A 131 20.73 -11.31 16.95
C ALA A 131 22.18 -10.89 16.61
N GLY A 132 22.38 -9.86 15.78
CA GLY A 132 23.69 -9.39 15.35
C GLY A 132 24.45 -10.37 14.47
N ARG A 133 23.75 -11.22 13.70
CA ARG A 133 24.36 -12.25 12.83
C ARG A 133 23.69 -12.33 11.48
N ILE A 134 24.43 -12.79 10.48
CA ILE A 134 23.91 -13.08 9.16
C ILE A 134 23.33 -14.49 9.17
N GLU A 135 22.09 -14.61 8.68
CA GLU A 135 21.38 -15.88 8.55
C GLU A 135 21.06 -16.13 7.06
N GLU A 136 21.21 -17.38 6.62
CA GLU A 136 20.86 -17.81 5.27
C GLU A 136 19.55 -18.60 5.31
N PHE A 137 18.68 -18.33 4.35
CA PHE A 137 17.39 -19.00 4.22
C PHE A 137 17.18 -19.50 2.81
N GLU A 138 16.46 -20.62 2.70
CA GLU A 138 15.95 -21.14 1.45
C GLU A 138 14.43 -21.22 1.51
N PHE A 139 13.77 -20.68 0.49
CA PHE A 139 12.33 -20.61 0.36
C PHE A 139 11.88 -21.22 -0.95
N ASP A 140 10.67 -21.79 -0.95
CA ASP A 140 10.05 -22.31 -2.16
C ASP A 140 9.36 -21.17 -2.93
N MET A 141 8.93 -20.11 -2.23
CA MET A 141 8.33 -18.90 -2.79
C MET A 141 8.70 -17.66 -1.95
N LEU A 142 8.92 -16.53 -2.61
CA LEU A 142 9.06 -15.22 -1.96
C LEU A 142 7.94 -14.27 -2.39
N VAL A 143 7.37 -13.58 -1.42
CA VAL A 143 6.35 -12.54 -1.63
C VAL A 143 6.96 -11.18 -1.34
N LEU A 144 6.99 -10.31 -2.35
CA LEU A 144 7.44 -8.94 -2.24
C LEU A 144 6.27 -8.06 -1.78
N SER A 145 6.36 -7.52 -0.57
CA SER A 145 5.37 -6.60 -0.03
C SER A 145 5.53 -5.21 -0.63
N VAL A 146 4.99 -5.07 -1.85
CA VAL A 146 5.08 -3.86 -2.68
C VAL A 146 4.25 -2.71 -2.12
N GLY A 147 4.82 -1.51 -2.20
CA GLY A 147 4.17 -0.28 -1.80
C GLY A 147 3.08 0.19 -2.76
N LEU A 148 2.28 1.13 -2.29
CA LEU A 148 1.32 1.90 -3.08
C LEU A 148 2.03 3.10 -3.72
N GLU A 149 1.72 3.34 -4.99
CA GLU A 149 2.20 4.47 -5.78
C GLU A 149 1.04 5.30 -6.33
N PRO A 150 1.25 6.59 -6.59
CA PRO A 150 0.27 7.41 -7.31
C PRO A 150 -0.04 6.82 -8.69
N ARG A 151 -1.29 6.98 -9.12
CA ARG A 151 -1.77 6.46 -10.40
C ARG A 151 -1.07 7.17 -11.58
N GLN A 152 -0.48 6.41 -12.49
CA GLN A 152 0.35 6.95 -13.59
C GLN A 152 -0.46 7.77 -14.63
N ASP A 153 -1.71 7.42 -14.87
CA ASP A 153 -2.62 8.13 -15.78
C ASP A 153 -3.40 9.28 -15.09
N GLY A 154 -3.01 9.66 -13.86
CA GLY A 154 -3.67 10.70 -13.08
C GLY A 154 -3.46 12.13 -13.60
N GLU A 155 -2.44 12.36 -14.43
CA GLU A 155 -2.02 13.70 -14.85
C GLU A 155 -3.10 14.44 -15.65
N GLN A 156 -3.83 13.73 -16.52
CA GLN A 156 -4.91 14.34 -17.29
C GLN A 156 -6.03 14.84 -16.36
N LEU A 157 -6.45 14.01 -15.40
CA LEU A 157 -7.46 14.37 -14.41
C LEU A 157 -7.00 15.55 -13.55
N ARG A 158 -5.73 15.53 -13.13
CA ARG A 158 -5.11 16.61 -12.36
C ARG A 158 -5.17 17.94 -13.09
N ARG A 159 -4.90 17.96 -14.40
CA ARG A 159 -4.98 19.18 -15.23
C ARG A 159 -6.41 19.65 -15.43
N ILE A 160 -7.34 18.74 -15.70
CA ILE A 160 -8.76 19.09 -15.92
C ILE A 160 -9.37 19.72 -14.65
N LEU A 161 -9.02 19.19 -13.47
CA LEU A 161 -9.56 19.64 -12.19
C LEU A 161 -8.65 20.64 -11.46
N SER A 162 -7.54 21.06 -12.08
CA SER A 162 -6.52 21.95 -11.51
C SER A 162 -6.04 21.53 -10.12
N LEU A 163 -5.73 20.25 -9.93
CA LEU A 163 -5.36 19.68 -8.63
C LEU A 163 -3.85 19.80 -8.38
N SER A 164 -3.50 20.07 -7.12
CA SER A 164 -2.13 20.06 -6.63
C SER A 164 -1.71 18.66 -6.20
N GLN A 165 -0.40 18.41 -6.15
CA GLN A 165 0.19 17.17 -5.64
C GLN A 165 1.10 17.44 -4.45
N THR A 166 1.21 16.45 -3.57
CA THR A 166 2.22 16.44 -2.50
C THR A 166 3.59 16.08 -3.07
N SER A 167 4.65 16.22 -2.27
CA SER A 167 6.01 15.78 -2.65
C SER A 167 6.11 14.29 -2.97
N ASP A 168 5.15 13.51 -2.46
CA ASP A 168 5.05 12.07 -2.65
C ASP A 168 4.28 11.70 -3.94
N GLY A 169 3.78 12.70 -4.68
CA GLY A 169 3.08 12.53 -5.95
C GLY A 169 1.59 12.23 -5.85
N PHE A 170 1.05 12.06 -4.64
CA PHE A 170 -0.40 11.94 -4.41
C PHE A 170 -1.10 13.30 -4.51
N LEU A 171 -2.43 13.31 -4.60
CA LEU A 171 -3.20 14.56 -4.65
C LEU A 171 -3.17 15.26 -3.30
N ALA A 172 -2.87 16.56 -3.32
CA ALA A 172 -2.80 17.37 -2.12
C ALA A 172 -4.18 17.83 -1.67
N GLU A 173 -4.46 17.59 -0.39
CA GLU A 173 -5.56 18.19 0.35
C GLU A 173 -5.33 19.68 0.62
N CYS A 174 -6.40 20.41 0.95
CA CYS A 174 -6.33 21.83 1.23
C CYS A 174 -5.64 22.13 2.57
N HIS A 175 -5.93 21.34 3.61
CA HIS A 175 -5.22 21.44 4.88
C HIS A 175 -5.27 20.09 5.64
N PRO A 176 -4.12 19.52 6.07
CA PRO A 176 -4.04 18.16 6.62
C PRO A 176 -4.96 17.86 7.80
N LYS A 177 -5.37 18.88 8.57
CA LYS A 177 -6.20 18.73 9.78
C LYS A 177 -7.59 19.35 9.69
N LEU A 178 -7.74 20.40 8.90
CA LEU A 178 -8.96 21.23 8.91
C LEU A 178 -9.87 20.86 7.74
N MET A 179 -9.25 20.50 6.60
CA MET A 179 -9.93 20.16 5.36
C MET A 179 -9.19 18.99 4.69
N PRO A 180 -9.16 17.81 5.35
CA PRO A 180 -8.37 16.66 4.89
C PRO A 180 -8.96 15.95 3.66
N VAL A 181 -10.18 16.32 3.25
CA VAL A 181 -10.87 15.73 2.10
C VAL A 181 -11.20 16.77 1.03
N ASP A 182 -10.94 18.05 1.28
CA ASP A 182 -11.17 19.10 0.30
C ASP A 182 -9.89 19.30 -0.50
N ALA A 183 -10.01 19.41 -1.83
CA ALA A 183 -8.91 19.87 -2.65
C ALA A 183 -8.75 21.41 -2.51
N PRO A 184 -7.58 21.98 -2.86
CA PRO A 184 -7.43 23.43 -2.98
C PRO A 184 -8.45 24.07 -3.95
N THR A 185 -8.82 23.32 -5.00
CA THR A 185 -9.91 23.70 -5.92
C THR A 185 -11.25 23.54 -5.21
N ARG A 186 -11.97 24.66 -5.01
CA ARG A 186 -13.29 24.66 -4.38
C ARG A 186 -14.28 23.77 -5.14
N GLY A 187 -15.05 22.99 -4.38
CA GLY A 187 -16.04 22.07 -4.93
C GLY A 187 -15.47 20.72 -5.38
N VAL A 188 -14.15 20.52 -5.32
CA VAL A 188 -13.51 19.23 -5.57
C VAL A 188 -13.08 18.61 -4.25
N PHE A 189 -13.36 17.31 -4.10
CA PHE A 189 -13.06 16.54 -2.90
C PHE A 189 -12.27 15.28 -3.24
N LEU A 190 -11.50 14.79 -2.27
CA LEU A 190 -10.62 13.63 -2.37
C LEU A 190 -11.15 12.49 -1.48
N ALA A 191 -11.07 11.26 -1.97
CA ALA A 191 -11.42 10.07 -1.20
C ALA A 191 -10.57 8.87 -1.62
N GLY A 192 -10.07 8.13 -0.63
CA GLY A 192 -9.33 6.88 -0.83
C GLY A 192 -7.84 7.10 -1.07
N CYS A 193 -7.19 6.11 -1.69
CA CYS A 193 -5.73 6.08 -1.89
C CYS A 193 -5.17 7.15 -2.82
N VAL A 194 -6.03 7.99 -3.42
CA VAL A 194 -5.62 9.08 -4.30
C VAL A 194 -4.90 10.22 -3.56
N GLU A 195 -5.21 10.41 -2.27
CA GLU A 195 -4.60 11.44 -1.41
C GLU A 195 -3.37 10.92 -0.67
N ALA A 196 -3.36 9.65 -0.24
CA ALA A 196 -2.23 9.01 0.42
C ALA A 196 -2.45 7.50 0.55
N PRO A 197 -1.38 6.69 0.74
CA PRO A 197 -1.50 5.27 1.07
C PRO A 197 -2.31 5.05 2.37
N LYS A 198 -3.43 4.35 2.28
CA LYS A 198 -4.33 4.08 3.41
C LYS A 198 -5.07 2.76 3.23
N ASP A 199 -5.65 2.25 4.32
CA ASP A 199 -6.43 1.02 4.29
C ASP A 199 -7.88 1.26 3.83
N ILE A 200 -8.65 0.17 3.77
CA ILE A 200 -10.05 0.18 3.35
C ILE A 200 -10.90 1.02 4.31
N LYS A 201 -10.69 0.88 5.61
CA LYS A 201 -11.50 1.55 6.63
C LYS A 201 -11.33 3.06 6.55
N ASP A 202 -10.09 3.53 6.45
CA ASP A 202 -9.79 4.94 6.31
C ASP A 202 -10.29 5.48 4.97
N SER A 203 -10.20 4.69 3.89
CA SER A 203 -10.77 5.06 2.58
C SER A 203 -12.29 5.25 2.63
N VAL A 204 -13.02 4.33 3.28
CA VAL A 204 -14.49 4.42 3.43
C VAL A 204 -14.88 5.60 4.34
N THR A 205 -14.11 5.83 5.40
CA THR A 205 -14.30 6.99 6.29
C THR A 205 -14.11 8.30 5.52
N GLN A 206 -13.04 8.39 4.71
CA GLN A 206 -12.74 9.55 3.88
C GLN A 206 -13.81 9.78 2.81
N ALA A 207 -14.32 8.72 2.18
CA ALA A 207 -15.43 8.80 1.22
C ALA A 207 -16.70 9.36 1.87
N SER A 208 -16.99 8.96 3.11
CA SER A 208 -18.14 9.45 3.87
C SER A 208 -17.98 10.93 4.23
N ALA A 209 -16.77 11.35 4.60
CA ALA A 209 -16.44 12.75 4.84
C ALA A 209 -16.54 13.60 3.57
N ALA A 210 -16.01 13.12 2.44
CA ALA A 210 -16.11 13.79 1.14
C ALA A 210 -17.58 13.96 0.71
N ALA A 211 -18.41 12.92 0.88
CA ALA A 211 -19.85 12.99 0.59
C ALA A 211 -20.56 14.02 1.48
N ALA A 212 -20.24 14.09 2.78
CA ALA A 212 -20.79 15.09 3.68
C ALA A 212 -20.39 16.52 3.27
N ARG A 213 -19.13 16.74 2.91
CA ARG A 213 -18.63 18.05 2.45
C ARG A 213 -19.27 18.49 1.13
N ALA A 214 -19.40 17.57 0.17
CA ALA A 214 -20.14 17.81 -1.06
C ALA A 214 -21.62 18.12 -0.79
N GLY A 215 -22.24 17.41 0.16
CA GLY A 215 -23.62 17.63 0.59
C GLY A 215 -23.88 19.03 1.12
N VAL A 216 -22.91 19.66 1.81
CA VAL A 216 -23.01 21.05 2.27
C VAL A 216 -23.15 22.01 1.09
N ILE A 217 -22.38 21.80 0.01
CA ILE A 217 -22.45 22.63 -1.20
C ILE A 217 -23.78 22.41 -1.93
N LEU A 218 -24.18 21.14 -2.08
CA LEU A 218 -25.39 20.77 -2.82
C LEU A 218 -26.69 21.17 -2.12
N SER A 219 -26.70 21.22 -0.79
CA SER A 219 -27.87 21.65 0.00
C SER A 219 -27.99 23.17 0.14
N ALA A 220 -26.93 23.92 -0.17
CA ALA A 220 -26.95 25.37 -0.08
C ALA A 220 -27.78 25.98 -1.22
N SER A 221 -28.73 26.85 -0.89
CA SER A 221 -29.51 27.59 -1.89
C SER A 221 -28.70 28.64 -2.65
N LYS A 222 -27.61 29.12 -2.06
CA LYS A 222 -26.67 30.09 -2.64
C LYS A 222 -25.26 29.81 -2.13
N ILE A 223 -24.27 30.01 -3.00
CA ILE A 223 -22.85 29.84 -2.68
C ILE A 223 -22.16 31.20 -2.88
N LYS A 224 -21.28 31.57 -1.94
CA LYS A 224 -20.43 32.77 -2.08
C LYS A 224 -19.17 32.41 -2.86
N LEU A 225 -18.97 33.06 -3.99
CA LEU A 225 -17.75 33.00 -4.79
C LEU A 225 -16.88 34.22 -4.48
N GLU A 226 -15.57 34.06 -4.63
CA GLU A 226 -14.66 35.20 -4.56
C GLU A 226 -14.87 36.10 -5.78
N ALA A 227 -15.19 37.36 -5.56
CA ALA A 227 -15.44 38.35 -6.61
C ALA A 227 -14.16 38.99 -7.17
N ALA A 228 -13.00 38.36 -6.96
CA ALA A 228 -11.71 38.78 -7.48
C ALA A 228 -11.65 38.54 -9.00
N THR A 229 -12.39 39.36 -9.73
CA THR A 229 -12.52 39.30 -11.18
C THR A 229 -11.87 40.53 -11.79
N ALA A 230 -11.24 40.36 -12.96
CA ALA A 230 -10.71 41.49 -13.70
C ALA A 230 -11.87 42.30 -14.29
N VAL A 231 -11.88 43.60 -14.03
CA VAL A 231 -12.83 44.54 -14.63
C VAL A 231 -12.03 45.52 -15.48
N VAL A 232 -12.40 45.64 -16.76
CA VAL A 232 -11.76 46.59 -17.67
C VAL A 232 -12.36 47.98 -17.43
N ASP A 233 -11.48 48.95 -17.16
CA ASP A 233 -11.84 50.36 -17.16
C ASP A 233 -11.98 50.84 -18.62
N LYS A 234 -13.23 51.00 -19.07
CA LYS A 234 -13.55 51.33 -20.47
C LYS A 234 -13.03 52.69 -20.90
N GLU A 235 -12.89 53.65 -19.99
CA GLU A 235 -12.39 54.99 -20.31
C GLU A 235 -10.88 55.00 -20.57
N LYS A 236 -10.17 53.99 -20.05
CA LYS A 236 -8.71 53.82 -20.21
C LYS A 236 -8.33 52.72 -21.18
N CYS A 237 -9.27 51.88 -21.64
CA CYS A 237 -8.99 50.93 -22.72
C CYS A 237 -8.86 51.69 -24.03
N THR A 238 -7.64 51.78 -24.55
CA THR A 238 -7.34 52.33 -25.88
C THR A 238 -7.38 51.26 -26.98
N CYS A 239 -8.07 50.16 -26.70
CA CYS A 239 -8.64 49.29 -27.70
C CYS A 239 -9.73 50.06 -28.48
#